data_AF-A0A7C6YEZ0-F1
#
_entry.id   AF-A0A7C6YEZ0-F1
#
_cell.length_a   1.000
_cell.length_b   1.000
_cell.length_c   1.000
_cell.angle_alpha   90.00
_cell.angle_beta   90.00
_cell.angle_gamma   90.00
#
_symmetry.space_group_name_H-M   'P 1'
#
loop_
_entity.id
_entity.type
_entity.pdbx_description
1 polymer ?
#
loop_
_entity_poly.entity_id
_entity_poly.type
_entity_poly.pdbx_seq_one_letter_code
_entity_poly.pdbx_strand_id
1 'polypeptide(L)'
;MRVNTSRQVRRHVIRACLFTFLACFAASPVFAEATAVDLSRDATVAVTDPTGKTYPHMQLLDGRYTTKLSLPAGSEVTIRSDLPIHGVYLIWDRPPGLWALRTLEQERTSMYLQGREDWIHEYVMLPAPSTEVVIGLLDREAILCEVAVFGDGTLPDHVQVWQPPYEDADMLLLPTHADDEHLFFGGTMPTYAGERGYKVQVAYLTNHWAEPYRPHELLNGLWTVGIRAYPVIGEFIDYYSDNLEHAKGLYDRDRVIEHQVEMIRRFRPEVIIGHDIDGEYGHGVHMLNTWALQQAIDLAADASYTTSRDDVFQVSKVYLHLYPERAVIMNWNNPLERFDGRTALDMAKEGFAQHVSQQKWFSVRTAGVHDCRAFGLYYTAVGDDPTEGDPDFFYNVFEFSDDPVQESSDEDIENGDVDDPETEAEETGQPFALGLNGALIVSGVLAALFVLLAVWARSRERS
;
A
#
# COMPACT_ATOMS: atom_id res chain seq x y z
N MET A 1 -38.05 52.80 27.31
CA MET A 1 -38.28 51.34 27.12
C MET A 1 -38.26 51.04 25.62
N ARG A 2 -37.08 50.98 24.98
CA ARG A 2 -36.90 50.70 23.54
C ARG A 2 -35.41 50.56 23.17
N VAL A 3 -34.70 49.59 23.76
CA VAL A 3 -33.38 49.15 23.28
C VAL A 3 -33.22 47.67 23.63
N ASN A 4 -33.83 46.78 22.84
CA ASN A 4 -33.48 45.35 22.89
C ASN A 4 -33.81 44.55 21.63
N THR A 5 -34.52 45.16 20.66
CA THR A 5 -34.94 44.50 19.42
C THR A 5 -33.81 44.33 18.40
N SER A 6 -32.80 45.21 18.33
CA SER A 6 -31.75 45.11 17.29
C SER A 6 -30.75 43.97 17.51
N ARG A 7 -30.41 43.65 18.77
CA ARG A 7 -29.51 42.52 19.11
C ARG A 7 -30.16 41.16 18.87
N GLN A 8 -31.48 41.05 19.06
CA GLN A 8 -32.22 39.82 18.81
C GLN A 8 -32.32 39.53 17.31
N VAL A 9 -32.61 40.54 16.47
CA VAL A 9 -32.66 40.38 15.01
C VAL A 9 -31.29 39.99 14.45
N ARG A 10 -30.19 40.60 14.93
CA ARG A 10 -28.82 40.25 14.51
C ARG A 10 -28.47 38.78 14.78
N ARG A 11 -28.88 38.24 15.94
CA ARG A 11 -28.66 36.82 16.29
C ARG A 11 -29.50 35.86 15.43
N HIS A 12 -30.70 36.26 15.01
CA HIS A 12 -31.55 35.42 14.17
C HIS A 12 -31.09 35.39 12.71
N VAL A 13 -30.61 36.52 12.18
CA VAL A 13 -30.06 36.58 10.81
C VAL A 13 -28.75 35.80 10.72
N ILE A 14 -27.86 35.92 11.71
CA ILE A 14 -26.60 35.15 11.73
C ILE A 14 -26.88 33.65 11.84
N ARG A 15 -27.83 33.24 12.70
CA ARG A 15 -28.24 31.82 12.82
C ARG A 15 -28.91 31.29 11.56
N ALA A 16 -29.76 32.08 10.91
CA ALA A 16 -30.40 31.68 9.65
C ALA A 16 -29.36 31.52 8.53
N CYS A 17 -28.42 32.46 8.39
CA CYS A 17 -27.35 32.36 7.39
C CYS A 17 -26.39 31.20 7.68
N LEU A 18 -26.06 30.91 8.95
CA LEU A 18 -25.23 29.76 9.31
C LEU A 18 -25.94 28.44 9.00
N PHE A 19 -27.26 28.37 9.22
CA PHE A 19 -28.07 27.19 8.90
C PHE A 19 -28.20 26.99 7.39
N THR A 20 -28.36 28.06 6.61
CA THR A 20 -28.37 27.96 5.13
C THR A 20 -26.99 27.61 4.58
N PHE A 21 -25.90 28.09 5.18
CA PHE A 21 -24.53 27.74 4.78
C PHE A 21 -24.20 26.27 5.09
N LEU A 22 -24.62 25.76 6.26
CA LEU A 22 -24.52 24.33 6.59
C LEU A 22 -25.44 23.46 5.72
N ALA A 23 -26.65 23.93 5.40
CA ALA A 23 -27.57 23.18 4.54
C ALA A 23 -27.10 23.13 3.08
N CYS A 24 -26.40 24.15 2.59
CA CYS A 24 -25.80 24.13 1.25
C CYS A 24 -24.54 23.25 1.18
N PHE A 25 -23.78 23.07 2.27
CA PHE A 25 -22.68 22.11 2.33
C PHE A 25 -23.15 20.66 2.51
N ALA A 26 -24.25 20.44 3.24
CA ALA A 26 -24.87 19.13 3.39
C ALA A 26 -25.70 18.67 2.17
N ALA A 27 -25.92 19.56 1.19
CA ALA A 27 -26.68 19.29 -0.03
C ALA A 27 -25.83 19.37 -1.31
N SER A 28 -24.50 19.28 -1.20
CA SER A 28 -23.70 18.84 -2.33
C SER A 28 -24.09 17.38 -2.61
N PRO A 29 -24.68 17.04 -3.76
CA PRO A 29 -24.83 15.65 -4.12
C PRO A 29 -23.42 15.05 -4.13
N VAL A 30 -23.17 14.12 -3.22
CA VAL A 30 -22.14 13.10 -3.44
C VAL A 30 -22.63 12.36 -4.67
N PHE A 31 -22.20 12.81 -5.85
CA PHE A 31 -22.34 11.99 -7.04
C PHE A 31 -21.45 10.78 -6.75
N ALA A 32 -22.08 9.65 -6.41
CA ALA A 32 -21.40 8.37 -6.46
C ALA A 32 -20.83 8.28 -7.87
N GLU A 33 -19.50 8.30 -7.97
CA GLU A 33 -18.81 8.13 -9.23
C GLU A 33 -19.27 6.77 -9.81
N ALA A 34 -19.64 6.75 -11.09
CA ALA A 34 -20.16 5.53 -11.67
C ALA A 34 -19.06 4.46 -11.67
N THR A 35 -19.41 3.22 -11.31
CA THR A 35 -18.47 2.09 -11.41
C THR A 35 -18.02 1.92 -12.87
N ALA A 36 -16.73 1.75 -13.06
CA ALA A 36 -16.14 1.47 -14.36
C ALA A 36 -16.78 0.22 -14.96
N VAL A 37 -17.26 0.36 -16.20
CA VAL A 37 -17.83 -0.78 -16.93
C VAL A 37 -16.69 -1.73 -17.30
N ASP A 38 -16.83 -3.00 -16.92
CA ASP A 38 -15.99 -4.08 -17.43
C ASP A 38 -16.36 -4.37 -18.89
N LEU A 39 -15.45 -4.05 -19.81
CA LEU A 39 -15.64 -4.18 -21.25
C LEU A 39 -15.14 -5.54 -21.77
N SER A 40 -14.54 -6.37 -20.92
CA SER A 40 -13.76 -7.55 -21.33
C SER A 40 -14.60 -8.61 -22.03
N ARG A 41 -15.87 -8.76 -21.63
CA ARG A 41 -16.78 -9.78 -22.19
C ARG A 41 -17.30 -9.43 -23.58
N ASP A 42 -17.45 -8.13 -23.87
CA ASP A 42 -17.95 -7.63 -25.15
C ASP A 42 -16.80 -7.26 -26.10
N ALA A 43 -15.57 -7.20 -25.61
CA ALA A 43 -14.39 -6.94 -26.40
C ALA A 43 -14.04 -8.10 -27.35
N THR A 44 -13.52 -7.75 -28.53
CA THR A 44 -12.90 -8.70 -29.44
C THR A 44 -11.42 -8.86 -29.10
N VAL A 45 -11.00 -10.08 -28.77
CA VAL A 45 -9.60 -10.39 -28.45
C VAL A 45 -8.97 -11.25 -29.55
N ALA A 46 -7.75 -10.89 -29.95
CA ALA A 46 -6.93 -11.65 -30.88
C ALA A 46 -5.52 -11.80 -30.32
N VAL A 47 -4.96 -13.01 -30.40
CA VAL A 47 -3.60 -13.31 -29.91
C VAL A 47 -2.80 -13.93 -31.03
N THR A 48 -1.67 -13.32 -31.38
CA THR A 48 -0.83 -13.70 -32.52
C THR A 48 0.64 -13.66 -32.15
N ASP A 49 1.43 -14.60 -32.67
CA ASP A 49 2.91 -14.52 -32.58
C ASP A 49 3.54 -13.88 -33.82
N PRO A 50 4.86 -13.60 -33.83
CA PRO A 50 5.54 -12.99 -34.98
C PRO A 50 5.48 -13.79 -36.29
N THR A 51 5.11 -15.07 -36.24
CA THR A 51 4.93 -15.92 -37.43
C THR A 51 3.53 -15.80 -38.04
N GLY A 52 2.62 -15.08 -37.37
CA GLY A 52 1.21 -14.96 -37.74
C GLY A 52 0.34 -16.11 -37.23
N LYS A 53 0.88 -17.03 -36.41
CA LYS A 53 0.09 -18.08 -35.78
C LYS A 53 -0.81 -17.46 -34.71
N THR A 54 -2.07 -17.89 -34.69
CA THR A 54 -3.08 -17.44 -33.73
C THR A 54 -3.22 -18.41 -32.55
N TYR A 55 -3.59 -17.87 -31.39
CA TYR A 55 -3.78 -18.62 -30.16
C TYR A 55 -5.23 -18.50 -29.65
N PRO A 56 -5.83 -19.59 -29.12
CA PRO A 56 -7.13 -19.51 -28.46
C PRO A 56 -7.04 -18.62 -27.20
N HIS A 57 -7.85 -17.56 -27.15
CA HIS A 57 -7.77 -16.54 -26.09
C HIS A 57 -8.81 -16.72 -24.98
N MET A 58 -9.76 -17.64 -25.10
CA MET A 58 -10.90 -17.77 -24.16
C MET A 58 -10.48 -17.95 -22.70
N GLN A 59 -9.33 -18.60 -22.48
CA GLN A 59 -8.75 -18.80 -21.16
C GLN A 59 -8.22 -17.52 -20.50
N LEU A 60 -8.00 -16.45 -21.27
CA LEU A 60 -7.63 -15.13 -20.74
C LEU A 60 -8.84 -14.34 -20.21
N LEU A 61 -10.06 -14.83 -20.42
CA LEU A 61 -11.32 -14.14 -20.15
C LEU A 61 -12.23 -14.93 -19.18
N ASP A 62 -11.71 -15.98 -18.53
CA ASP A 62 -12.50 -16.88 -17.67
C ASP A 62 -12.44 -16.52 -16.18
N GLY A 63 -11.70 -15.45 -15.82
CA GLY A 63 -11.57 -14.94 -14.46
C GLY A 63 -10.75 -15.84 -13.54
N ARG A 64 -9.78 -16.61 -14.08
CA ARG A 64 -8.99 -17.58 -13.32
C ARG A 64 -7.50 -17.42 -13.59
N TYR A 65 -6.73 -17.16 -12.54
CA TYR A 65 -5.26 -17.18 -12.61
C TYR A 65 -4.66 -18.59 -12.84
N THR A 66 -5.47 -19.65 -12.77
CA THR A 66 -5.02 -21.05 -12.97
C THR A 66 -4.99 -21.49 -14.44
N THR A 67 -5.69 -20.79 -15.32
CA THR A 67 -5.73 -21.02 -16.77
C THR A 67 -4.74 -20.08 -17.43
N LYS A 68 -3.93 -20.59 -18.37
CA LYS A 68 -2.65 -19.94 -18.75
C LYS A 68 -2.36 -20.06 -20.22
N LEU A 69 -1.91 -18.95 -20.83
CA LEU A 69 -1.41 -18.90 -22.20
C LEU A 69 0.08 -18.57 -22.20
N SER A 70 0.92 -19.53 -22.61
CA SER A 70 2.34 -19.28 -22.88
C SER A 70 2.49 -18.64 -24.26
N LEU A 71 3.18 -17.50 -24.30
CA LEU A 71 3.31 -16.64 -25.47
C LEU A 71 4.79 -16.38 -25.75
N PRO A 72 5.29 -16.76 -26.94
CA PRO A 72 6.70 -16.51 -27.28
C PRO A 72 6.99 -15.00 -27.41
N ALA A 73 8.26 -14.64 -27.36
CA ALA A 73 8.73 -13.28 -27.60
C ALA A 73 8.16 -12.71 -28.90
N GLY A 74 7.79 -11.42 -28.89
CA GLY A 74 7.15 -10.74 -30.01
C GLY A 74 5.65 -11.03 -30.19
N SER A 75 5.03 -11.85 -29.34
CA SER A 75 3.58 -12.07 -29.41
C SER A 75 2.79 -10.83 -29.03
N GLU A 76 1.61 -10.70 -29.60
CA GLU A 76 0.72 -9.57 -29.38
C GLU A 76 -0.67 -10.06 -28.96
N VAL A 77 -1.21 -9.45 -27.90
CA VAL A 77 -2.61 -9.57 -27.49
C VAL A 77 -3.31 -8.26 -27.86
N THR A 78 -4.17 -8.31 -28.86
CA THR A 78 -4.94 -7.16 -29.33
C THR A 78 -6.37 -7.25 -28.81
N ILE A 79 -6.86 -6.16 -28.21
CA ILE A 79 -8.19 -6.06 -27.63
C ILE A 79 -8.90 -4.87 -28.26
N ARG A 80 -10.10 -5.09 -28.79
CA ARG A 80 -10.94 -4.07 -29.40
C ARG A 80 -12.29 -3.99 -28.72
N SER A 81 -12.77 -2.77 -28.47
CA SER A 81 -14.06 -2.50 -27.84
C SER A 81 -14.80 -1.40 -28.59
N ASP A 82 -16.13 -1.54 -28.69
CA ASP A 82 -17.01 -0.50 -29.23
C ASP A 82 -17.10 0.72 -28.30
N LEU A 83 -16.88 0.51 -26.99
CA LEU A 83 -16.78 1.56 -25.98
C LEU A 83 -15.30 1.90 -25.70
N PRO A 84 -14.99 3.16 -25.36
CA PRO A 84 -13.62 3.55 -25.05
C PRO A 84 -13.08 2.81 -23.81
N ILE A 85 -11.91 2.20 -23.96
CA ILE A 85 -11.11 1.61 -22.89
C ILE A 85 -10.33 2.73 -22.20
N HIS A 86 -10.36 2.76 -20.88
CA HIS A 86 -9.62 3.68 -20.01
C HIS A 86 -8.52 2.99 -19.20
N GLY A 87 -8.56 1.66 -19.06
CA GLY A 87 -7.52 0.92 -18.39
C GLY A 87 -7.49 -0.55 -18.77
N VAL A 88 -6.34 -1.18 -18.55
CA VAL A 88 -6.09 -2.61 -18.78
C VAL A 88 -5.62 -3.23 -17.48
N TYR A 89 -6.18 -4.38 -17.11
CA TYR A 89 -5.73 -5.20 -15.99
C TYR A 89 -5.20 -6.53 -16.52
N LEU A 90 -4.02 -6.92 -16.07
CA LEU A 90 -3.31 -8.12 -16.50
C LEU A 90 -2.95 -8.97 -15.29
N ILE A 91 -3.14 -10.28 -15.45
CA ILE A 91 -2.60 -11.28 -14.51
C ILE A 91 -1.60 -12.15 -15.26
N TRP A 92 -0.34 -12.08 -14.88
CA TRP A 92 0.77 -12.88 -15.36
C TRP A 92 1.04 -14.05 -14.42
N ASP A 93 1.39 -15.23 -14.93
CA ASP A 93 1.72 -16.41 -14.09
C ASP A 93 2.97 -16.20 -13.22
N ARG A 94 3.87 -15.35 -13.69
CA ARG A 94 5.19 -15.05 -13.13
C ARG A 94 5.66 -13.70 -13.66
N PRO A 95 6.69 -13.08 -13.06
CA PRO A 95 7.32 -11.86 -13.55
C PRO A 95 7.46 -11.83 -15.08
N PRO A 96 6.73 -10.94 -15.79
CA PRO A 96 6.66 -10.95 -17.24
C PRO A 96 7.91 -10.36 -17.91
N GLY A 97 8.73 -9.60 -17.17
CA GLY A 97 9.67 -8.65 -17.75
C GLY A 97 8.96 -7.50 -18.47
N LEU A 98 9.72 -6.76 -19.27
CA LEU A 98 9.20 -5.60 -19.99
C LEU A 98 8.24 -6.01 -21.11
N TRP A 99 7.12 -5.30 -21.19
CA TRP A 99 6.13 -5.44 -22.26
C TRP A 99 5.66 -4.07 -22.75
N ALA A 100 5.17 -3.99 -23.98
CA ALA A 100 4.71 -2.74 -24.58
C ALA A 100 3.18 -2.66 -24.61
N LEU A 101 2.62 -1.57 -24.11
CA LEU A 101 1.23 -1.20 -24.30
C LEU A 101 1.13 -0.21 -25.45
N ARG A 102 0.37 -0.56 -26.49
CA ARG A 102 0.05 0.35 -27.59
C ARG A 102 -1.42 0.70 -27.56
N THR A 103 -1.73 1.97 -27.76
CA THR A 103 -3.10 2.49 -27.81
C THR A 103 -3.35 3.16 -29.16
N LEU A 104 -4.59 3.09 -29.65
CA LEU A 104 -5.03 3.80 -30.85
C LEU A 104 -5.97 4.97 -30.46
N GLU A 105 -5.55 6.19 -30.74
CA GLU A 105 -6.30 7.42 -30.45
C GLU A 105 -6.66 8.15 -31.74
N GLN A 106 -7.90 7.99 -32.22
CA GLN A 106 -8.49 8.68 -33.39
C GLN A 106 -7.76 8.55 -34.76
N GLU A 107 -6.48 8.16 -34.78
CA GLU A 107 -5.57 7.81 -35.89
C GLU A 107 -4.09 7.81 -35.45
N ARG A 108 -3.77 8.23 -34.22
CA ARG A 108 -2.42 8.19 -33.63
C ARG A 108 -2.22 6.91 -32.83
N THR A 109 -1.11 6.21 -33.06
CA THR A 109 -0.65 5.13 -32.19
C THR A 109 0.34 5.68 -31.16
N SER A 110 0.06 5.47 -29.88
CA SER A 110 0.97 5.72 -28.77
C SER A 110 1.54 4.39 -28.25
N MET A 111 2.76 4.39 -27.72
CA MET A 111 3.41 3.20 -27.15
C MET A 111 4.04 3.52 -25.80
N TYR A 112 3.78 2.67 -24.81
CA TYR A 112 4.25 2.79 -23.44
C TYR A 112 4.95 1.49 -23.03
N LEU A 113 6.09 1.61 -22.38
CA LEU A 113 6.84 0.47 -21.85
C LEU A 113 6.39 0.21 -20.40
N GLN A 114 5.93 -1.01 -20.12
CA GLN A 114 5.35 -1.46 -18.85
C GLN A 114 6.10 -2.69 -18.31
N GLY A 115 5.70 -3.21 -17.14
CA GLY A 115 6.31 -4.40 -16.53
C GLY A 115 7.67 -4.14 -15.87
N ARG A 116 8.02 -2.89 -15.55
CA ARG A 116 9.31 -2.54 -14.91
C ARG A 116 9.48 -3.12 -13.51
N GLU A 117 8.37 -3.24 -12.79
CA GLU A 117 8.33 -3.72 -11.41
C GLU A 117 8.11 -5.25 -11.34
N ASP A 118 7.98 -5.92 -12.48
CA ASP A 118 7.75 -7.37 -12.57
C ASP A 118 6.50 -7.86 -11.79
N TRP A 119 5.51 -6.97 -11.61
CA TRP A 119 4.25 -7.30 -10.94
C TRP A 119 3.45 -8.32 -11.75
N ILE A 120 2.95 -9.34 -11.04
CA ILE A 120 2.16 -10.38 -11.67
C ILE A 120 0.68 -10.02 -11.75
N HIS A 121 0.19 -9.06 -10.95
CA HIS A 121 -1.12 -8.44 -11.07
C HIS A 121 -0.89 -6.96 -11.38
N GLU A 122 -1.22 -6.50 -12.58
CA GLU A 122 -0.83 -5.17 -13.06
C GLU A 122 -2.03 -4.45 -13.68
N TYR A 123 -2.43 -3.32 -13.08
CA TYR A 123 -3.38 -2.39 -13.69
C TYR A 123 -2.65 -1.20 -14.30
N VAL A 124 -2.94 -0.92 -15.57
CA VAL A 124 -2.38 0.21 -16.30
C VAL A 124 -3.52 1.12 -16.76
N MET A 125 -3.55 2.33 -16.19
CA MET A 125 -4.42 3.40 -16.67
C MET A 125 -3.90 3.94 -18.00
N LEU A 126 -4.79 4.12 -18.98
CA LEU A 126 -4.44 4.72 -20.26
C LEU A 126 -4.34 6.25 -20.12
N PRO A 127 -3.32 6.90 -20.69
CA PRO A 127 -3.23 8.37 -20.69
C PRO A 127 -4.36 9.06 -21.48
N ALA A 128 -4.92 8.36 -22.46
CA ALA A 128 -6.09 8.77 -23.20
C ALA A 128 -6.92 7.53 -23.58
N PRO A 129 -8.25 7.65 -23.66
CA PRO A 129 -9.12 6.53 -23.95
C PRO A 129 -8.92 6.00 -25.37
N SER A 130 -9.08 4.69 -25.54
CA SER A 130 -8.84 4.01 -26.82
C SER A 130 -9.87 2.92 -27.10
N THR A 131 -10.23 2.71 -28.36
CA THR A 131 -11.06 1.57 -28.78
C THR A 131 -10.24 0.32 -29.11
N GLU A 132 -8.90 0.45 -29.14
CA GLU A 132 -7.99 -0.65 -29.43
C GLU A 132 -6.71 -0.53 -28.61
N VAL A 133 -6.42 -1.56 -27.82
CA VAL A 133 -5.15 -1.69 -27.13
C VAL A 133 -4.41 -2.94 -27.60
N VAL A 134 -3.08 -2.87 -27.65
CA VAL A 134 -2.22 -4.00 -27.96
C VAL A 134 -1.16 -4.17 -26.89
N ILE A 135 -1.12 -5.34 -26.28
CA ILE A 135 -0.09 -5.78 -25.34
C ILE A 135 0.93 -6.59 -26.15
N GLY A 136 2.12 -6.03 -26.35
CA GLY A 136 3.20 -6.65 -27.12
C GLY A 136 4.31 -7.17 -26.21
N LEU A 137 4.62 -8.46 -26.30
CA LEU A 137 5.80 -9.05 -25.67
C LEU A 137 7.04 -8.69 -26.48
N LEU A 138 8.15 -8.39 -25.79
CA LEU A 138 9.35 -7.85 -26.44
C LEU A 138 10.36 -8.94 -26.79
N ASP A 139 11.16 -9.35 -25.82
CA ASP A 139 12.39 -10.12 -26.04
C ASP A 139 12.38 -11.51 -25.37
N ARG A 140 11.33 -11.84 -24.62
CA ARG A 140 11.19 -13.12 -23.91
C ARG A 140 9.79 -13.69 -23.98
N GLU A 141 9.70 -14.99 -23.70
CA GLU A 141 8.43 -15.66 -23.43
C GLU A 141 7.81 -15.10 -22.13
N ALA A 142 6.49 -14.90 -22.16
CA ALA A 142 5.69 -14.60 -20.98
C ALA A 142 4.47 -15.54 -20.93
N ILE A 143 3.94 -15.74 -19.72
CA ILE A 143 2.77 -16.58 -19.50
C ILE A 143 1.68 -15.70 -18.90
N LEU A 144 0.60 -15.50 -19.66
CA LEU A 144 -0.52 -14.64 -19.30
C LEU A 144 -1.71 -15.50 -18.86
N CYS A 145 -2.29 -15.16 -17.72
CA CYS A 145 -3.45 -15.85 -17.15
C CYS A 145 -4.75 -15.12 -17.46
N GLU A 146 -4.77 -13.80 -17.30
CA GLU A 146 -6.00 -13.01 -17.46
C GLU A 146 -5.74 -11.66 -18.11
N VAL A 147 -6.74 -11.19 -18.85
CA VAL A 147 -6.81 -9.85 -19.42
C VAL A 147 -8.19 -9.29 -19.20
N ALA A 148 -8.26 -8.11 -18.61
CA ALA A 148 -9.48 -7.33 -18.50
C ALA A 148 -9.27 -5.88 -18.96
N VAL A 149 -10.32 -5.27 -19.52
CA VAL A 149 -10.32 -3.88 -19.96
C VAL A 149 -11.53 -3.15 -19.39
N PHE A 150 -11.30 -1.93 -18.92
CA PHE A 150 -12.31 -1.16 -18.19
C PHE A 150 -12.55 0.18 -18.87
N GLY A 151 -13.81 0.63 -18.86
CA GLY A 151 -14.20 1.99 -19.23
C GLY A 151 -13.91 3.00 -18.11
N ASP A 152 -14.40 4.23 -18.27
CA ASP A 152 -14.26 5.28 -17.27
C ASP A 152 -15.04 4.99 -15.98
N GLY A 153 -14.53 5.42 -14.84
CA GLY A 153 -15.21 5.32 -13.54
C GLY A 153 -14.40 4.64 -12.43
N THR A 154 -15.06 4.38 -11.29
CA THR A 154 -14.45 3.69 -10.15
C THR A 154 -14.27 2.20 -10.47
N LEU A 155 -13.04 1.71 -10.40
CA LEU A 155 -12.75 0.29 -10.65
C LEU A 155 -13.44 -0.62 -9.62
N PRO A 156 -13.89 -1.82 -10.02
CA PRO A 156 -14.36 -2.83 -9.08
C PRO A 156 -13.27 -3.22 -8.06
N ASP A 157 -13.67 -3.57 -6.84
CA ASP A 157 -12.74 -3.87 -5.74
C ASP A 157 -11.75 -5.01 -6.00
N HIS A 158 -12.03 -5.90 -6.95
CA HIS A 158 -11.12 -7.01 -7.31
C HIS A 158 -9.96 -6.57 -8.21
N VAL A 159 -10.03 -5.39 -8.82
CA VAL A 159 -8.95 -4.86 -9.68
C VAL A 159 -7.85 -4.31 -8.78
N GLN A 160 -6.69 -4.96 -8.83
CA GLN A 160 -5.56 -4.61 -7.97
C GLN A 160 -4.73 -3.50 -8.60
N VAL A 161 -4.87 -2.29 -8.05
CA VAL A 161 -4.06 -1.13 -8.39
C VAL A 161 -2.97 -1.00 -7.32
N TRP A 162 -1.87 -1.70 -7.53
CA TRP A 162 -0.73 -1.72 -6.61
C TRP A 162 0.05 -0.40 -6.65
N GLN A 163 0.53 -0.01 -5.47
CA GLN A 163 1.53 1.02 -5.30
C GLN A 163 2.92 0.35 -5.19
N PRO A 164 4.01 1.03 -5.58
CA PRO A 164 5.36 0.56 -5.29
C PRO A 164 5.55 0.21 -3.81
N PRO A 165 6.43 -0.74 -3.48
CA PRO A 165 6.86 -0.93 -2.10
C PRO A 165 7.33 0.41 -1.52
N TYR A 166 7.02 0.66 -0.26
CA TYR A 166 7.33 1.94 0.35
C TYR A 166 8.84 2.25 0.31
N GLU A 167 9.21 3.53 0.26
CA GLU A 167 10.58 3.95 0.54
C GLU A 167 10.82 4.06 2.05
N ASP A 168 9.75 4.17 2.82
CA ASP A 168 9.71 4.34 4.26
C ASP A 168 8.35 3.86 4.78
N ALA A 169 8.34 2.97 5.78
CA ALA A 169 7.14 2.27 6.22
C ALA A 169 7.03 2.23 7.74
N ASP A 170 5.92 2.71 8.28
CA ASP A 170 5.59 2.69 9.70
C ASP A 170 5.78 1.31 10.38
N MET A 171 5.46 0.26 9.63
CA MET A 171 5.51 -1.12 10.09
C MET A 171 6.00 -2.06 9.00
N LEU A 172 6.84 -3.02 9.39
CA LEU A 172 7.32 -4.10 8.54
C LEU A 172 6.85 -5.47 9.06
N LEU A 173 6.12 -6.21 8.23
CA LEU A 173 5.76 -7.61 8.48
C LEU A 173 6.71 -8.53 7.73
N LEU A 174 7.20 -9.56 8.41
CA LEU A 174 8.20 -10.50 7.88
C LEU A 174 7.67 -11.95 7.83
N PRO A 175 6.64 -12.26 7.03
CA PRO A 175 6.19 -13.63 6.83
C PRO A 175 7.27 -14.45 6.13
N THR A 176 7.31 -15.76 6.37
CA THR A 176 8.24 -16.64 5.66
C THR A 176 7.66 -17.11 4.33
N HIS A 177 6.42 -17.61 4.33
CA HIS A 177 5.72 -18.18 3.19
C HIS A 177 4.42 -17.42 2.89
N ALA A 178 3.85 -17.66 1.72
CA ALA A 178 2.55 -17.16 1.31
C ALA A 178 1.40 -17.85 2.07
N ASP A 179 0.86 -17.18 3.09
CA ASP A 179 -0.31 -17.50 3.95
C ASP A 179 -0.06 -17.13 5.42
N ASP A 180 1.20 -17.19 5.84
CA ASP A 180 1.71 -16.89 7.19
C ASP A 180 1.20 -15.55 7.73
N GLU A 181 1.12 -14.54 6.87
CA GLU A 181 0.71 -13.18 7.19
C GLU A 181 -0.71 -13.12 7.77
N HIS A 182 -1.57 -14.07 7.39
CA HIS A 182 -2.93 -14.17 7.92
C HIS A 182 -3.02 -15.18 9.06
N LEU A 183 -2.28 -16.29 8.98
CA LEU A 183 -2.31 -17.37 9.95
C LEU A 183 -1.76 -16.95 11.31
N PHE A 184 -0.63 -16.25 11.31
CA PHE A 184 0.14 -15.94 12.52
C PHE A 184 0.06 -14.46 12.88
N PHE A 185 0.06 -13.56 11.89
CA PHE A 185 -0.01 -12.12 12.15
C PHE A 185 -1.45 -11.58 12.25
N GLY A 186 -2.45 -12.42 11.94
CA GLY A 186 -3.85 -12.20 12.28
C GLY A 186 -4.40 -10.84 11.81
N GLY A 187 -5.01 -10.11 12.74
CA GLY A 187 -5.67 -8.83 12.48
C GLY A 187 -4.73 -7.64 12.29
N THR A 188 -3.41 -7.83 12.22
CA THR A 188 -2.43 -6.75 12.14
C THR A 188 -2.64 -5.89 10.88
N MET A 189 -2.57 -6.48 9.69
CA MET A 189 -2.73 -5.74 8.42
C MET A 189 -4.07 -4.99 8.30
N PRO A 190 -5.24 -5.60 8.54
CA PRO A 190 -6.50 -4.87 8.44
C PRO A 190 -6.64 -3.79 9.52
N THR A 191 -6.01 -3.93 10.69
CA THR A 191 -6.04 -2.89 11.73
C THR A 191 -5.14 -1.70 11.36
N TYR A 192 -3.86 -1.94 11.07
CA TYR A 192 -2.92 -0.84 10.90
C TYR A 192 -2.95 -0.26 9.49
N ALA A 193 -2.89 -1.10 8.45
CA ALA A 193 -2.93 -0.62 7.07
C ALA A 193 -4.35 -0.26 6.63
N GLY A 194 -5.28 -1.20 6.80
CA GLY A 194 -6.64 -1.08 6.28
C GLY A 194 -7.44 0.02 6.98
N GLU A 195 -7.61 -0.10 8.30
CA GLU A 195 -8.44 0.81 9.09
C GLU A 195 -7.74 2.12 9.43
N ARG A 196 -6.49 2.04 9.91
CA ARG A 196 -5.78 3.21 10.46
C ARG A 196 -4.91 3.95 9.45
N GLY A 197 -4.68 3.37 8.27
CA GLY A 197 -3.92 4.02 7.18
C GLY A 197 -2.41 4.08 7.38
N TYR A 198 -1.83 3.26 8.26
CA TYR A 198 -0.39 3.15 8.44
C TYR A 198 0.27 2.57 7.18
N LYS A 199 1.51 2.98 6.91
CA LYS A 199 2.34 2.40 5.86
C LYS A 199 2.88 1.05 6.32
N VAL A 200 2.09 0.01 6.12
CA VAL A 200 2.51 -1.37 6.43
C VAL A 200 3.14 -2.01 5.21
N GLN A 201 4.45 -2.23 5.25
CA GLN A 201 5.16 -3.02 4.25
C GLN A 201 5.16 -4.49 4.65
N VAL A 202 4.88 -5.38 3.67
CA VAL A 202 5.03 -6.83 3.84
C VAL A 202 6.21 -7.31 3.01
N ALA A 203 7.13 -8.05 3.63
CA ALA A 203 8.30 -8.61 2.97
C ALA A 203 8.46 -10.10 3.32
N TYR A 204 8.20 -10.96 2.33
CA TYR A 204 8.29 -12.41 2.47
C TYR A 204 9.74 -12.86 2.36
N LEU A 205 10.18 -13.77 3.25
CA LEU A 205 11.51 -14.36 3.11
C LEU A 205 11.60 -15.22 1.85
N THR A 206 10.63 -16.11 1.62
CA THR A 206 10.67 -17.07 0.50
C THR A 206 9.78 -16.65 -0.67
N ASN A 207 10.10 -17.18 -1.85
CA ASN A 207 9.20 -17.16 -3.01
C ASN A 207 8.62 -18.54 -3.32
N HIS A 208 7.45 -18.50 -3.96
CA HIS A 208 6.73 -19.67 -4.46
C HIS A 208 6.60 -19.63 -5.99
N TRP A 209 7.63 -19.18 -6.69
CA TRP A 209 7.60 -19.14 -8.16
C TRP A 209 7.52 -20.54 -8.80
N ALA A 210 7.87 -21.60 -8.06
CA ALA A 210 7.69 -22.99 -8.47
C ALA A 210 6.23 -23.47 -8.33
N GLU A 211 5.45 -22.84 -7.44
CA GLU A 211 4.02 -23.03 -7.22
C GLU A 211 3.25 -21.77 -7.61
N PRO A 212 3.18 -21.41 -8.90
CA PRO A 212 2.74 -20.07 -9.34
C PRO A 212 1.31 -19.68 -8.93
N TYR A 213 0.49 -20.61 -8.44
CA TYR A 213 -0.79 -20.28 -7.81
C TYR A 213 -0.63 -19.57 -6.45
N ARG A 214 0.41 -19.87 -5.66
CA ARG A 214 0.61 -19.28 -4.32
C ARG A 214 0.91 -17.77 -4.36
N PRO A 215 1.74 -17.23 -5.29
CA PRO A 215 1.90 -15.78 -5.42
C PRO A 215 0.59 -15.04 -5.75
N HIS A 216 -0.30 -15.64 -6.54
CA HIS A 216 -1.63 -15.05 -6.79
C HIS A 216 -2.50 -15.03 -5.54
N GLU A 217 -2.52 -16.14 -4.80
CA GLU A 217 -3.25 -16.27 -3.53
C GLU A 217 -2.76 -15.25 -2.50
N LEU A 218 -1.44 -15.08 -2.39
CA LEU A 218 -0.77 -14.05 -1.59
C LEU A 218 -1.25 -12.64 -1.95
N LEU A 219 -1.18 -12.25 -3.22
CA LEU A 219 -1.57 -10.89 -3.62
C LEU A 219 -3.06 -10.64 -3.38
N ASN A 220 -3.91 -11.64 -3.64
CA ASN A 220 -5.33 -11.57 -3.36
C ASN A 220 -5.60 -11.41 -1.85
N GLY A 221 -4.90 -12.17 -1.00
CA GLY A 221 -5.02 -12.11 0.46
C GLY A 221 -4.64 -10.72 1.00
N LEU A 222 -3.48 -10.21 0.60
CA LEU A 222 -3.00 -8.86 0.95
C LEU A 222 -3.97 -7.77 0.51
N TRP A 223 -4.44 -7.82 -0.74
CA TRP A 223 -5.38 -6.83 -1.27
C TRP A 223 -6.70 -6.83 -0.49
N THR A 224 -7.20 -8.01 -0.14
CA THR A 224 -8.45 -8.22 0.63
C THR A 224 -8.39 -7.52 1.98
N VAL A 225 -7.24 -7.55 2.66
CA VAL A 225 -7.08 -6.99 4.02
C VAL A 225 -6.59 -5.53 4.03
N GLY A 226 -6.58 -4.87 2.87
CA GLY A 226 -6.29 -3.43 2.78
C GLY A 226 -4.84 -3.06 2.50
N ILE A 227 -3.94 -4.02 2.24
CA ILE A 227 -2.58 -3.71 1.79
C ILE A 227 -2.62 -3.20 0.34
N ARG A 228 -1.89 -2.12 0.07
CA ARG A 228 -1.84 -1.47 -1.25
C ARG A 228 -0.43 -1.26 -1.79
N ALA A 229 0.59 -1.24 -0.94
CA ALA A 229 1.97 -1.36 -1.38
C ALA A 229 2.24 -2.81 -1.82
N TYR A 230 2.89 -2.97 -2.96
CA TYR A 230 3.24 -4.31 -3.47
C TYR A 230 4.20 -4.98 -2.48
N PRO A 231 4.00 -6.28 -2.16
CA PRO A 231 4.89 -6.97 -1.23
C PRO A 231 6.29 -7.16 -1.82
N VAL A 232 7.30 -7.17 -0.96
CA VAL A 232 8.60 -7.71 -1.34
C VAL A 232 8.52 -9.23 -1.25
N ILE A 233 8.83 -9.92 -2.34
CA ILE A 233 8.91 -11.38 -2.39
C ILE A 233 10.40 -11.73 -2.46
N GLY A 234 10.94 -12.33 -1.40
CA GLY A 234 12.36 -12.62 -1.28
C GLY A 234 12.88 -13.58 -2.36
N GLU A 235 14.18 -13.50 -2.63
CA GLU A 235 14.82 -14.33 -3.67
C GLU A 235 15.00 -15.80 -3.26
N PHE A 236 14.81 -16.11 -1.98
CA PHE A 236 15.04 -17.44 -1.41
C PHE A 236 13.91 -18.41 -1.82
N ILE A 237 14.29 -19.55 -2.41
CA ILE A 237 13.33 -20.57 -2.81
C ILE A 237 12.73 -21.24 -1.56
N ASP A 238 11.41 -21.49 -1.57
CA ASP A 238 10.75 -22.26 -0.51
C ASP A 238 11.29 -23.69 -0.40
N TYR A 239 11.74 -24.07 0.79
CA TYR A 239 12.17 -25.43 1.13
C TYR A 239 11.58 -25.84 2.47
N TYR A 240 11.12 -27.09 2.54
CA TYR A 240 10.71 -27.66 3.82
C TYR A 240 11.90 -27.89 4.75
N SER A 241 11.76 -27.46 6.00
CA SER A 241 12.66 -27.81 7.09
C SER A 241 11.86 -27.97 8.39
N ASP A 242 12.25 -28.91 9.25
CA ASP A 242 11.63 -29.16 10.56
C ASP A 242 12.49 -28.68 11.74
N ASN A 243 13.63 -28.04 11.46
CA ASN A 243 14.48 -27.44 12.48
C ASN A 243 15.41 -26.35 11.91
N LEU A 244 15.90 -25.48 12.79
CA LEU A 244 16.77 -24.36 12.43
C LEU A 244 18.11 -24.79 11.81
N GLU A 245 18.76 -25.84 12.32
CA GLU A 245 20.08 -26.24 11.83
C GLU A 245 20.02 -26.83 10.42
N HIS A 246 18.97 -27.58 10.11
CA HIS A 246 18.71 -28.01 8.74
C HIS A 246 18.40 -26.83 7.83
N ALA A 247 17.59 -25.86 8.27
CA ALA A 247 17.29 -24.66 7.48
C ALA A 247 18.56 -23.83 7.20
N LYS A 248 19.43 -23.66 8.19
CA LYS A 248 20.77 -23.03 8.03
C LYS A 248 21.69 -23.76 7.04
N GLY A 249 21.43 -25.04 6.75
CA GLY A 249 22.13 -25.81 5.72
C GLY A 249 21.51 -25.69 4.33
N LEU A 250 20.26 -25.23 4.21
CA LEU A 250 19.55 -25.03 2.94
C LEU A 250 19.82 -23.66 2.33
N TYR A 251 20.03 -22.64 3.18
CA TYR A 251 20.21 -21.25 2.76
C TYR A 251 21.59 -20.72 3.14
N ASP A 252 22.10 -19.76 2.37
CA ASP A 252 23.24 -18.97 2.78
C ASP A 252 22.82 -18.04 3.93
N ARG A 253 23.29 -18.35 5.14
CA ARG A 253 22.91 -17.65 6.36
C ARG A 253 23.27 -16.18 6.34
N ASP A 254 24.44 -15.85 5.81
CA ASP A 254 24.93 -14.47 5.80
C ASP A 254 24.08 -13.65 4.83
N ARG A 255 23.62 -14.25 3.71
CA ARG A 255 22.66 -13.63 2.79
C ARG A 255 21.28 -13.43 3.41
N VAL A 256 20.79 -14.37 4.22
CA VAL A 256 19.49 -14.19 4.89
C VAL A 256 19.56 -13.07 5.93
N ILE A 257 20.68 -12.96 6.68
CA ILE A 257 20.91 -11.84 7.59
C ILE A 257 21.02 -10.51 6.82
N GLU A 258 21.84 -10.47 5.77
CA GLU A 258 22.01 -9.29 4.92
C GLU A 258 20.66 -8.82 4.38
N HIS A 259 19.83 -9.73 3.87
CA HIS A 259 18.49 -9.43 3.40
C HIS A 259 17.61 -8.78 4.48
N GLN A 260 17.62 -9.33 5.71
CA GLN A 260 16.88 -8.75 6.83
C GLN A 260 17.38 -7.34 7.19
N VAL A 261 18.70 -7.13 7.23
CA VAL A 261 19.29 -5.81 7.45
C VAL A 261 18.87 -4.83 6.35
N GLU A 262 18.89 -5.26 5.10
CA GLU A 262 18.47 -4.43 3.96
C GLU A 262 16.99 -4.07 4.04
N MET A 263 16.10 -4.97 4.48
CA MET A 263 14.68 -4.63 4.68
C MET A 263 14.51 -3.58 5.78
N ILE A 264 15.21 -3.72 6.91
CA ILE A 264 15.15 -2.74 8.00
C ILE A 264 15.70 -1.38 7.55
N ARG A 265 16.87 -1.34 6.92
CA ARG A 265 17.49 -0.09 6.45
C ARG A 265 16.74 0.57 5.30
N ARG A 266 16.16 -0.23 4.40
CA ARG A 266 15.37 0.28 3.29
C ARG A 266 14.07 0.91 3.78
N PHE A 267 13.31 0.20 4.60
CA PHE A 267 11.95 0.63 4.96
C PHE A 267 11.91 1.45 6.25
N ARG A 268 12.98 1.46 7.04
CA ARG A 268 13.12 2.22 8.28
C ARG A 268 11.92 2.09 9.23
N PRO A 269 11.45 0.87 9.54
CA PRO A 269 10.20 0.70 10.26
C PRO A 269 10.31 0.97 11.76
N GLU A 270 9.35 1.69 12.32
CA GLU A 270 9.25 1.86 13.77
C GLU A 270 8.90 0.54 14.44
N VAL A 271 8.02 -0.25 13.81
CA VAL A 271 7.57 -1.54 14.34
C VAL A 271 7.84 -2.68 13.36
N ILE A 272 8.44 -3.77 13.83
CA ILE A 272 8.59 -5.03 13.07
C ILE A 272 7.76 -6.14 13.72
N ILE A 273 7.05 -6.91 12.89
CA ILE A 273 6.32 -8.12 13.29
C ILE A 273 6.98 -9.35 12.65
N GLY A 274 7.35 -10.32 13.48
CA GLY A 274 8.00 -11.57 13.06
C GLY A 274 7.39 -12.83 13.67
N HIS A 275 7.89 -13.98 13.23
CA HIS A 275 7.45 -15.30 13.66
C HIS A 275 7.92 -15.67 15.07
N ASP A 276 7.25 -16.68 15.63
CA ASP A 276 7.72 -17.41 16.80
C ASP A 276 9.17 -17.92 16.63
N ILE A 277 9.96 -17.84 17.69
CA ILE A 277 11.35 -18.33 17.74
C ILE A 277 11.43 -19.83 17.53
N ASP A 278 10.38 -20.56 17.93
CA ASP A 278 10.25 -22.01 17.75
C ASP A 278 9.57 -22.38 16.42
N GLY A 279 9.42 -21.41 15.51
CA GLY A 279 8.98 -21.64 14.14
C GLY A 279 7.52 -22.04 14.01
N GLU A 280 6.66 -21.51 14.87
CA GLU A 280 5.21 -21.72 14.89
C GLU A 280 4.82 -23.16 15.24
N TYR A 281 4.76 -24.03 14.23
CA TYR A 281 4.53 -25.46 14.37
C TYR A 281 5.84 -26.27 14.31
N GLY A 282 6.98 -25.61 14.54
CA GLY A 282 8.31 -26.22 14.42
C GLY A 282 8.93 -26.13 13.03
N HIS A 283 8.46 -25.22 12.16
CA HIS A 283 9.02 -25.09 10.82
C HIS A 283 10.39 -24.41 10.86
N GLY A 284 11.43 -25.10 10.38
CA GLY A 284 12.81 -24.64 10.45
C GLY A 284 13.07 -23.34 9.68
N VAL A 285 12.33 -23.06 8.61
CA VAL A 285 12.49 -21.80 7.85
C VAL A 285 11.84 -20.61 8.57
N HIS A 286 10.77 -20.82 9.34
CA HIS A 286 10.25 -19.78 10.25
C HIS A 286 11.28 -19.44 11.32
N MET A 287 11.89 -20.48 11.93
CA MET A 287 12.99 -20.30 12.90
C MET A 287 14.16 -19.55 12.27
N LEU A 288 14.52 -19.86 11.02
CA LEU A 288 15.61 -19.19 10.31
C LEU A 288 15.30 -17.71 10.09
N ASN A 289 14.07 -17.40 9.69
CA ASN A 289 13.61 -16.04 9.46
C ASN A 289 13.70 -15.20 10.75
N THR A 290 13.12 -15.71 11.84
CA THR A 290 13.18 -15.04 13.15
C THR A 290 14.61 -14.95 13.67
N TRP A 291 15.40 -16.03 13.56
CA TRP A 291 16.81 -16.01 13.97
C TRP A 291 17.61 -14.93 13.21
N ALA A 292 17.40 -14.80 11.90
CA ALA A 292 18.09 -13.78 11.10
C ALA A 292 17.63 -12.36 11.48
N LEU A 293 16.33 -12.15 11.73
CA LEU A 293 15.80 -10.88 12.24
C LEU A 293 16.45 -10.48 13.57
N GLN A 294 16.60 -11.44 14.51
CA GLN A 294 17.25 -11.17 15.80
C GLN A 294 18.69 -10.66 15.64
N GLN A 295 19.44 -11.17 14.66
CA GLN A 295 20.77 -10.66 14.34
C GLN A 295 20.70 -9.30 13.63
N ALA A 296 19.74 -9.12 12.74
CA ALA A 296 19.62 -7.93 11.89
C ALA A 296 19.28 -6.65 12.67
N ILE A 297 18.60 -6.75 13.83
CA ILE A 297 18.23 -5.58 14.65
C ILE A 297 19.46 -4.75 15.02
N ASP A 298 20.51 -5.38 15.57
CA ASP A 298 21.73 -4.66 15.96
C ASP A 298 22.56 -4.26 14.74
N LEU A 299 22.62 -5.11 13.71
CA LEU A 299 23.40 -4.85 12.50
C LEU A 299 22.82 -3.71 11.66
N ALA A 300 21.49 -3.54 11.64
CA ALA A 300 20.84 -2.45 10.93
C ALA A 300 21.25 -1.08 11.50
N ALA A 301 21.50 -0.99 12.81
CA ALA A 301 21.97 0.21 13.49
C ALA A 301 23.52 0.37 13.47
N ASP A 302 24.27 -0.64 13.04
CA ASP A 302 25.73 -0.64 13.03
C ASP A 302 26.32 -0.11 11.72
N ALA A 303 26.91 1.08 11.75
CA ALA A 303 27.54 1.71 10.59
C ALA A 303 28.79 0.97 10.07
N SER A 304 29.34 0.02 10.82
CA SER A 304 30.45 -0.83 10.37
C SER A 304 29.99 -2.04 9.56
N TYR A 305 28.71 -2.40 9.64
CA TYR A 305 28.12 -3.46 8.83
C TYR A 305 27.64 -2.88 7.48
N THR A 306 28.34 -3.22 6.41
CA THR A 306 28.08 -2.72 5.06
C THR A 306 27.15 -3.65 4.29
N THR A 307 26.11 -3.10 3.65
CA THR A 307 25.21 -3.81 2.73
C THR A 307 25.05 -2.99 1.45
N SER A 308 24.09 -3.30 0.58
CA SER A 308 23.73 -2.39 -0.51
C SER A 308 23.07 -1.07 -0.03
N ARG A 309 22.73 -0.98 1.26
CA ARG A 309 22.15 0.20 1.93
C ARG A 309 23.05 0.65 3.08
N ASP A 310 23.66 1.83 2.90
CA ASP A 310 24.62 2.38 3.86
C ASP A 310 23.96 3.17 5.00
N ASP A 311 22.72 3.64 4.81
CA ASP A 311 21.98 4.35 5.85
C ASP A 311 21.58 3.38 6.98
N VAL A 312 22.12 3.61 8.17
CA VAL A 312 21.79 2.82 9.36
C VAL A 312 20.43 3.20 9.91
N PHE A 313 19.77 2.25 10.57
CA PHE A 313 18.47 2.49 11.18
C PHE A 313 18.29 1.66 12.46
N GLN A 314 17.80 2.31 13.52
CA GLN A 314 17.43 1.66 14.78
C GLN A 314 15.91 1.55 14.86
N VAL A 315 15.39 0.33 14.80
CA VAL A 315 13.96 0.02 14.99
C VAL A 315 13.49 0.45 16.37
N SER A 316 12.25 0.92 16.50
CA SER A 316 11.68 1.29 17.80
C SER A 316 11.20 0.07 18.59
N LYS A 317 10.49 -0.86 17.94
CA LYS A 317 9.94 -2.08 18.56
C LYS A 317 9.94 -3.28 17.62
N VAL A 318 10.16 -4.47 18.19
CA VAL A 318 9.98 -5.75 17.48
C VAL A 318 9.09 -6.65 18.30
N TYR A 319 8.01 -7.14 17.70
CA TYR A 319 7.12 -8.13 18.29
C TYR A 319 7.27 -9.45 17.54
N LEU A 320 7.34 -10.54 18.29
CA LEU A 320 7.36 -11.89 17.76
C LEU A 320 6.09 -12.62 18.17
N HIS A 321 5.47 -13.33 17.24
CA HIS A 321 4.31 -14.18 17.52
C HIS A 321 4.69 -15.22 18.58
N LEU A 322 3.79 -15.47 19.54
CA LEU A 322 3.96 -16.41 20.67
C LEU A 322 5.20 -16.19 21.57
N TYR A 323 5.89 -15.05 21.47
CA TYR A 323 7.03 -14.78 22.34
C TYR A 323 6.57 -14.61 23.82
N PRO A 324 7.17 -15.35 24.77
CA PRO A 324 6.61 -15.48 26.11
C PRO A 324 6.87 -14.27 27.02
N GLU A 325 7.88 -13.45 26.71
CA GLU A 325 8.22 -12.29 27.51
C GLU A 325 7.47 -11.06 27.02
N ARG A 326 7.03 -10.20 27.96
CA ARG A 326 6.23 -9.00 27.67
C ARG A 326 5.06 -9.33 26.72
N ALA A 327 4.39 -10.44 27.04
CA ALA A 327 3.34 -11.00 26.22
C ALA A 327 2.09 -10.10 26.21
N VAL A 328 1.52 -9.94 25.02
CA VAL A 328 0.30 -9.19 24.75
C VAL A 328 -0.67 -10.08 23.95
N ILE A 329 -1.97 -9.93 24.24
CA ILE A 329 -3.04 -10.58 23.47
C ILE A 329 -3.82 -9.49 22.75
N MET A 330 -3.56 -9.36 21.46
CA MET A 330 -4.20 -8.34 20.62
C MET A 330 -5.71 -8.57 20.50
N ASN A 331 -6.48 -7.49 20.56
CA ASN A 331 -7.92 -7.55 20.39
C ASN A 331 -8.32 -7.34 18.91
N TRP A 332 -8.45 -8.45 18.18
CA TRP A 332 -8.89 -8.45 16.78
C TRP A 332 -10.42 -8.51 16.60
N ASN A 333 -11.21 -8.41 17.67
CA ASN A 333 -12.68 -8.46 17.59
C ASN A 333 -13.34 -7.07 17.47
N ASN A 334 -12.54 -6.00 17.45
CA ASN A 334 -13.07 -4.67 17.24
C ASN A 334 -13.56 -4.53 15.79
N PRO A 335 -14.80 -4.07 15.56
CA PRO A 335 -15.30 -3.73 14.23
C PRO A 335 -14.45 -2.65 13.57
N LEU A 336 -14.16 -2.80 12.29
CA LEU A 336 -13.41 -1.85 11.49
C LEU A 336 -14.37 -1.13 10.53
N GLU A 337 -14.41 0.20 10.57
CA GLU A 337 -15.31 1.01 9.73
C GLU A 337 -14.97 0.82 8.25
N ARG A 338 -13.68 0.75 7.91
CA ARG A 338 -13.19 0.56 6.54
C ARG A 338 -13.72 -0.71 5.88
N PHE A 339 -14.03 -1.72 6.68
CA PHE A 339 -14.47 -3.05 6.25
C PHE A 339 -15.95 -3.31 6.58
N ASP A 340 -16.78 -2.27 6.58
CA ASP A 340 -18.23 -2.35 6.78
C ASP A 340 -18.62 -3.01 8.11
N GLY A 341 -17.80 -2.81 9.15
CA GLY A 341 -18.02 -3.36 10.49
C GLY A 341 -17.54 -4.80 10.69
N ARG A 342 -16.89 -5.42 9.69
CA ARG A 342 -16.14 -6.67 9.91
C ARG A 342 -15.00 -6.42 10.90
N THR A 343 -14.68 -7.42 11.71
CA THR A 343 -13.57 -7.32 12.66
C THR A 343 -12.24 -7.57 11.98
N ALA A 344 -11.13 -7.14 12.61
CA ALA A 344 -9.79 -7.47 12.11
C ALA A 344 -9.57 -9.00 11.99
N LEU A 345 -10.17 -9.79 12.88
CA LEU A 345 -10.14 -11.25 12.82
C LEU A 345 -10.94 -11.81 11.63
N ASP A 346 -12.09 -11.22 11.31
CA ASP A 346 -12.86 -11.63 10.13
C ASP A 346 -12.08 -11.33 8.85
N MET A 347 -11.46 -10.16 8.78
CA MET A 347 -10.60 -9.80 7.66
C MET A 347 -9.38 -10.73 7.53
N ALA A 348 -8.74 -11.12 8.65
CA ALA A 348 -7.66 -12.11 8.60
C ALA A 348 -8.13 -13.45 8.00
N LYS A 349 -9.34 -13.91 8.37
CA LYS A 349 -9.94 -15.12 7.78
C LYS A 349 -10.29 -14.95 6.30
N GLU A 350 -10.78 -13.78 5.89
CA GLU A 350 -11.10 -13.48 4.50
C GLU A 350 -9.83 -13.38 3.63
N GLY A 351 -8.76 -12.80 4.16
CA GLY A 351 -7.43 -12.82 3.53
C GLY A 351 -6.92 -14.25 3.35
N PHE A 352 -6.95 -15.05 4.43
CA PHE A 352 -6.59 -16.47 4.34
C PHE A 352 -7.52 -17.29 3.41
N ALA A 353 -8.78 -16.89 3.25
CA ALA A 353 -9.70 -17.55 2.31
C ALA A 353 -9.28 -17.39 0.84
N GLN A 354 -8.37 -16.44 0.53
CA GLN A 354 -7.75 -16.34 -0.78
C GLN A 354 -6.65 -17.39 -1.01
N HIS A 355 -6.09 -17.98 0.05
CA HIS A 355 -5.12 -19.08 0.01
C HIS A 355 -5.78 -20.44 -0.20
N VAL A 356 -6.50 -20.56 -1.32
CA VAL A 356 -7.32 -21.75 -1.67
C VAL A 356 -6.52 -23.05 -1.60
N SER A 357 -5.26 -23.01 -2.03
CA SER A 357 -4.38 -24.18 -2.02
C SER A 357 -4.00 -24.68 -0.61
N GLN A 358 -4.07 -23.81 0.41
CA GLN A 358 -3.58 -24.08 1.77
C GLN A 358 -4.70 -24.43 2.78
N GLN A 359 -5.96 -24.10 2.47
CA GLN A 359 -7.13 -24.28 3.37
C GLN A 359 -7.40 -25.72 3.81
N LYS A 360 -6.83 -26.72 3.13
CA LYS A 360 -6.93 -28.13 3.56
C LYS A 360 -6.19 -28.37 4.89
N TRP A 361 -5.12 -27.62 5.15
CA TRP A 361 -4.18 -27.89 6.23
C TRP A 361 -4.22 -26.83 7.32
N PHE A 362 -4.44 -25.57 6.93
CA PHE A 362 -4.32 -24.43 7.81
C PHE A 362 -5.64 -23.67 7.97
N SER A 363 -5.68 -22.85 9.03
CA SER A 363 -6.84 -22.02 9.39
C SER A 363 -6.38 -20.93 10.35
N VAL A 364 -6.89 -19.71 10.22
CA VAL A 364 -6.68 -18.64 11.20
C VAL A 364 -7.29 -19.06 12.55
N ARG A 365 -6.50 -19.01 13.62
CA ARG A 365 -6.87 -19.50 14.96
C ARG A 365 -6.70 -18.43 16.02
N THR A 366 -7.54 -18.51 17.05
CA THR A 366 -7.55 -17.58 18.20
C THR A 366 -7.38 -18.32 19.52
N ALA A 367 -6.70 -19.47 19.49
CA ALA A 367 -6.39 -20.26 20.68
C ALA A 367 -5.28 -21.27 20.39
N GLY A 368 -4.62 -21.72 21.46
CA GLY A 368 -3.59 -22.74 21.41
C GLY A 368 -2.28 -22.21 20.82
N VAL A 369 -1.45 -23.12 20.30
CA VAL A 369 -0.11 -22.83 19.76
C VAL A 369 -0.13 -22.09 18.41
N HIS A 370 -1.29 -21.61 17.95
CA HIS A 370 -1.46 -20.83 16.73
C HIS A 370 -2.45 -19.66 16.98
N ASP A 371 -2.53 -19.15 18.20
CA ASP A 371 -3.38 -18.00 18.50
C ASP A 371 -2.82 -16.73 17.88
N CYS A 372 -3.35 -16.31 16.72
CA CYS A 372 -2.88 -15.17 15.92
C CYS A 372 -3.03 -13.79 16.60
N ARG A 373 -3.41 -13.77 17.88
CA ARG A 373 -3.49 -12.60 18.74
C ARG A 373 -2.31 -12.51 19.70
N ALA A 374 -1.59 -13.60 19.93
CA ALA A 374 -0.59 -13.71 20.98
C ALA A 374 0.78 -13.31 20.44
N PHE A 375 1.32 -12.22 20.98
CA PHE A 375 2.66 -11.73 20.66
C PHE A 375 3.42 -11.46 21.95
N GLY A 376 4.73 -11.30 21.85
CA GLY A 376 5.54 -10.69 22.91
C GLY A 376 6.46 -9.62 22.33
N LEU A 377 6.66 -8.55 23.09
CA LEU A 377 7.64 -7.53 22.76
C LEU A 377 9.04 -8.15 22.93
N TYR A 378 9.74 -8.41 21.82
CA TYR A 378 11.09 -8.99 21.82
C TYR A 378 12.16 -7.92 22.02
N TYR A 379 12.03 -6.78 21.34
CA TYR A 379 12.97 -5.68 21.41
C TYR A 379 12.23 -4.35 21.52
N THR A 380 12.80 -3.40 22.28
CA THR A 380 12.33 -2.01 22.26
C THR A 380 13.48 -1.03 22.54
N ALA A 381 13.50 0.07 21.78
CA ALA A 381 14.32 1.26 22.03
C ALA A 381 13.54 2.37 22.76
N VAL A 382 12.21 2.27 22.81
CA VAL A 382 11.28 3.31 23.30
C VAL A 382 10.50 2.89 24.57
N GLY A 383 10.91 1.78 25.18
CA GLY A 383 10.35 1.28 26.45
C GLY A 383 9.16 0.33 26.30
N ASP A 384 8.86 -0.35 27.39
CA ASP A 384 7.86 -1.42 27.44
C ASP A 384 6.41 -0.92 27.27
N ASP A 385 5.55 -1.85 26.86
CA ASP A 385 4.10 -1.67 26.79
C ASP A 385 3.48 -1.63 28.20
N PRO A 386 2.29 -0.99 28.33
CA PRO A 386 1.58 -0.99 29.59
C PRO A 386 1.06 -2.40 29.89
N THR A 387 0.97 -2.73 31.18
CA THR A 387 0.39 -4.01 31.64
C THR A 387 -1.15 -3.96 31.75
N GLU A 388 -1.74 -2.77 31.61
CA GLU A 388 -3.17 -2.52 31.65
C GLU A 388 -3.61 -1.72 30.41
N GLY A 389 -4.79 -2.00 29.88
CA GLY A 389 -5.35 -1.32 28.71
C GLY A 389 -5.42 -2.22 27.47
N ASP A 390 -5.91 -1.64 26.37
CA ASP A 390 -5.92 -2.32 25.07
C ASP A 390 -4.50 -2.28 24.48
N PRO A 391 -3.94 -3.43 24.04
CA PRO A 391 -2.60 -3.47 23.50
C PRO A 391 -2.53 -2.83 22.11
N ASP A 392 -1.43 -2.13 21.84
CA ASP A 392 -1.13 -1.47 20.58
C ASP A 392 0.36 -1.60 20.30
N PHE A 393 0.73 -2.06 19.09
CA PHE A 393 2.13 -2.25 18.74
C PHE A 393 2.92 -0.94 18.71
N PHE A 394 2.24 0.19 18.46
CA PHE A 394 2.83 1.52 18.40
C PHE A 394 2.82 2.26 19.75
N TYR A 395 2.53 1.59 20.86
CA TYR A 395 2.62 2.23 22.17
C TYR A 395 4.03 2.81 22.39
N ASN A 396 4.13 4.03 22.92
CA ASN A 396 5.37 4.83 23.06
C ASN A 396 6.12 5.18 21.76
N VAL A 397 5.55 4.91 20.58
CA VAL A 397 6.11 5.38 19.30
C VAL A 397 5.44 6.72 18.97
N PHE A 398 6.19 7.81 19.10
CA PHE A 398 5.68 9.17 18.88
C PHE A 398 6.38 9.92 17.74
N GLU A 399 7.55 9.44 17.32
CA GLU A 399 8.35 9.98 16.23
C GLU A 399 8.44 8.91 15.15
N PHE A 400 8.16 9.31 13.92
CA PHE A 400 8.29 8.47 12.74
C PHE A 400 9.49 8.92 11.93
N SER A 401 10.10 7.98 11.24
CA SER A 401 11.33 8.19 10.47
C SER A 401 11.14 9.11 9.25
N ASP A 402 9.90 9.35 8.83
CA ASP A 402 9.51 10.33 7.81
C ASP A 402 8.94 11.64 8.37
N ASP A 403 8.89 11.81 9.70
CA ASP A 403 8.50 13.08 10.30
C ASP A 403 9.45 14.20 9.84
N PRO A 404 8.94 15.40 9.52
CA PRO A 404 9.78 16.50 9.13
C PRO A 404 10.74 16.84 10.27
N VAL A 405 12.04 16.77 9.98
CA VAL A 405 13.10 17.16 10.92
C VAL A 405 12.78 18.56 11.43
N GLN A 406 12.45 18.67 12.73
CA GLN A 406 12.36 19.97 13.36
C GLN A 406 13.76 20.53 13.44
N GLU A 407 14.08 21.53 12.61
CA GLU A 407 15.30 22.32 12.81
C GLU A 407 15.21 22.92 14.21
N SER A 408 16.06 22.45 15.12
CA SER A 408 16.24 23.06 16.42
C SER A 408 16.72 24.49 16.20
N SER A 409 15.89 25.46 16.57
CA SER A 409 16.30 26.87 16.65
C SER A 409 17.21 27.05 17.87
N ASP A 410 18.41 26.47 17.80
CA ASP A 410 19.51 26.85 18.67
C ASP A 410 20.10 28.15 18.09
N GLU A 411 19.33 29.25 18.21
CA GLU A 411 19.92 30.58 18.23
C GLU A 411 20.63 30.74 19.58
N ASP A 412 21.85 30.22 19.65
CA ASP A 412 22.84 30.74 20.59
C ASP A 412 23.09 32.21 20.23
N ILE A 413 22.40 33.10 20.94
CA ILE A 413 22.68 34.54 20.96
C ILE A 413 24.04 34.73 21.63
N GLU A 414 25.13 34.64 20.85
CA GLU A 414 26.36 35.34 21.15
C GLU A 414 26.38 36.67 20.38
N ASN A 415 26.14 37.75 21.12
CA ASN A 415 26.38 39.12 20.67
C ASN A 415 27.85 39.28 20.24
N GLY A 416 28.08 39.43 18.94
CA GLY A 416 29.33 39.90 18.36
C GLY A 416 29.05 40.90 17.26
N ASP A 417 29.46 42.15 17.50
CA ASP A 417 29.21 43.33 16.68
C ASP A 417 29.66 43.19 15.20
N VAL A 418 28.72 43.53 14.31
CA VAL A 418 28.81 44.36 13.09
C VAL A 418 30.07 44.28 12.22
N ASP A 419 29.91 43.82 10.97
CA ASP A 419 30.21 44.66 9.80
C ASP A 419 29.53 44.12 8.53
N ASP A 420 28.75 45.01 7.89
CA ASP A 420 28.02 44.85 6.63
C ASP A 420 28.98 45.09 5.45
N PRO A 421 28.88 44.31 4.36
CA PRO A 421 28.61 45.02 3.11
C PRO A 421 27.59 44.33 2.20
N GLU A 422 26.56 45.10 1.86
CA GLU A 422 25.92 45.26 0.55
C GLU A 422 26.39 44.27 -0.54
N THR A 423 25.51 43.34 -0.90
CA THR A 423 25.49 42.79 -2.26
C THR A 423 24.06 42.61 -2.73
N GLU A 424 23.70 43.44 -3.73
CA GLU A 424 22.49 43.33 -4.54
C GLU A 424 22.48 41.99 -5.28
N ALA A 425 21.33 41.29 -5.28
CA ALA A 425 21.07 40.19 -6.20
C ALA A 425 19.61 40.25 -6.68
N GLU A 426 19.49 40.20 -8.01
CA GLU A 426 18.34 40.52 -8.82
C GLU A 426 17.15 39.55 -8.65
N GLU A 427 15.94 40.12 -8.55
CA GLU A 427 14.69 39.42 -8.82
C GLU A 427 14.65 38.93 -10.27
N THR A 428 14.63 37.62 -10.48
CA THR A 428 14.15 37.03 -11.74
C THR A 428 12.90 36.20 -11.46
N GLY A 429 11.75 36.83 -11.66
CA GLY A 429 10.45 36.16 -11.63
C GLY A 429 10.22 35.30 -12.86
N GLN A 430 9.91 34.02 -12.66
CA GLN A 430 9.16 33.20 -13.61
C GLN A 430 7.91 32.65 -12.92
N PRO A 431 6.74 32.69 -13.58
CA PRO A 431 5.48 32.30 -12.97
C PRO A 431 5.34 30.78 -12.90
N PHE A 432 5.17 30.26 -11.70
CA PHE A 432 4.64 28.92 -11.46
C PHE A 432 3.18 28.85 -11.95
N ALA A 433 2.90 27.99 -12.93
CA ALA A 433 1.55 27.70 -13.38
C ALA A 433 0.89 26.74 -12.37
N LEU A 434 0.11 27.29 -11.43
CA LEU A 434 -0.78 26.52 -10.57
C LEU A 434 -2.05 26.16 -11.35
N GLY A 435 -2.18 24.90 -11.73
CA GLY A 435 -3.45 24.28 -12.10
C GLY A 435 -4.35 24.19 -10.87
N LEU A 436 -5.10 25.25 -10.59
CA LEU A 436 -6.04 25.32 -9.48
C LEU A 436 -7.43 24.82 -9.91
N ASN A 437 -7.88 23.75 -9.25
CA ASN A 437 -9.25 23.22 -9.34
C ASN A 437 -10.30 24.33 -9.21
N GLY A 438 -11.28 24.37 -10.11
CA GLY A 438 -12.33 25.40 -10.15
C GLY A 438 -13.13 25.56 -8.84
N ALA A 439 -13.15 24.53 -7.99
CA ALA A 439 -13.77 24.57 -6.66
C ALA A 439 -13.06 25.52 -5.66
N LEU A 440 -11.73 25.67 -5.75
CA LEU A 440 -10.96 26.57 -4.89
C LEU A 440 -11.16 28.04 -5.28
N ILE A 441 -11.33 28.32 -6.57
CA ILE A 441 -11.61 29.68 -7.09
C ILE A 441 -12.97 30.18 -6.60
N VAL A 442 -14.01 29.33 -6.66
CA VAL A 442 -15.36 29.69 -6.18
C VAL A 442 -15.36 29.93 -4.66
N SER A 443 -14.63 29.12 -3.90
CA SER A 443 -14.51 29.26 -2.44
C SER A 443 -13.77 30.54 -2.04
N GLY A 444 -12.68 30.87 -2.73
CA GLY A 444 -11.94 32.12 -2.52
C GLY A 444 -12.75 33.37 -2.85
N VAL A 445 -13.54 33.35 -3.94
CA VAL A 445 -14.42 34.45 -4.34
C VAL A 445 -15.55 34.67 -3.33
N LEU A 446 -16.15 33.61 -2.79
CA LEU A 446 -17.19 33.71 -1.78
C LEU A 446 -16.65 34.23 -0.43
N ALA A 447 -15.44 33.81 -0.04
CA ALA A 447 -14.77 34.33 1.16
C ALA A 447 -14.44 35.83 1.02
N ALA A 448 -13.95 36.26 -0.15
CA ALA A 448 -13.67 37.68 -0.43
C ALA A 448 -14.95 38.54 -0.41
N LEU A 449 -16.05 38.04 -0.99
CA LEU A 449 -17.37 38.68 -0.93
C LEU A 449 -17.89 38.81 0.50
N PHE A 450 -17.67 37.80 1.34
CA PHE A 450 -18.04 37.84 2.76
C PHE A 450 -17.28 38.90 3.54
N VAL A 451 -15.96 39.01 3.34
CA VAL A 451 -15.13 40.04 3.97
C VAL A 451 -15.56 41.44 3.50
N LEU A 452 -15.82 41.63 2.21
CA LEU A 452 -16.30 42.90 1.66
C LEU A 452 -17.67 43.31 2.24
N LEU A 453 -18.61 42.37 2.37
CA LEU A 453 -19.92 42.61 2.99
C LEU A 453 -19.80 42.92 4.49
N ALA A 454 -18.90 42.25 5.21
CA ALA A 454 -18.64 42.50 6.62
C ALA A 454 -18.02 43.88 6.87
N VAL A 455 -17.09 44.30 6.00
CA VAL A 455 -16.46 45.62 6.05
C VAL A 455 -17.45 46.72 5.65
N TRP A 456 -18.28 46.50 4.63
CA TRP A 456 -19.34 47.44 4.23
C TRP A 456 -20.42 47.62 5.30
N ALA A 457 -20.80 46.55 5.99
CA ALA A 457 -21.75 46.63 7.11
C ALA A 457 -21.17 47.42 8.31
N ARG A 458 -19.84 47.37 8.51
CA ARG A 458 -19.14 48.14 9.55
C ARG A 458 -19.00 49.63 9.22
N SER A 459 -18.87 50.00 7.95
CA SER A 459 -18.71 51.41 7.55
C SER A 459 -20.00 52.21 7.68
N ARG A 460 -21.17 51.58 7.54
CA ARG A 460 -22.49 52.20 7.74
C ARG A 460 -22.90 52.43 9.21
N GLU A 461 -22.23 51.81 10.17
CA GLU A 461 -22.47 52.08 11.60
C GLU A 461 -21.69 53.31 12.12
N ARG A 462 -20.79 53.89 11.30
CA ARG A 462 -20.00 55.07 11.64
C ARG A 462 -20.44 56.36 10.94
N SER A 463 -21.58 56.34 10.23
CA SER A 463 -22.22 57.51 9.61
C SER A 463 -23.55 57.84 10.26
#